data_AF-A0A353FBH8-F1
#
_entry.id   AF-A0A353FBH8-F1
#
_cell.length_a   1.000
_cell.length_b   1.000
_cell.length_c   1.000
_cell.angle_alpha   90.00
_cell.angle_beta   90.00
_cell.angle_gamma   90.00
#
_symmetry.space_group_name_H-M   'P 1'
#
loop_
_entity.id
_entity.type
_entity.pdbx_description
1 polymer ?
#
loop_
_entity_poly.entity_id
_entity_poly.type
_entity_poly.pdbx_seq_one_letter_code
_entity_poly.pdbx_strand_id
1 'polypeptide(L)'
;MFTQIGRWIKEAWYFLPSFFPVQLFLLHLRRSHILMIFWLLLFLFVNRALGVNYGFPYLFLTPEYLDKVNFLSYFLVGLTAGLFVMSYHISSYIYYSYRYTFLATLSRPLWKFCINNSVIPLLFFTTYLYQTVNILLHEGYSTLTILVNISGLLSGAMIIISLMFTYFFSTIRTLELPDEKGKERGSIKPLKGIVKKDKELRESVLENQSVVNHYLKNPFQVKLARGATHYQHEKLLETIQQHHVSASALFILLILLVIGLSMVSGNRPFMIPAGATIFLIFSLYLMITGAFYSRLKTWTLTIGIVGLLILNYLSGLPPFRTLNYAYGMDYTVEPAHYNYDNLSVFTTDSIIQYDREKALNSLKKWRSKFSRFKKPKLIILNVSGGGMRSTLWTMRVLQEADSITGGDLFRHSHLITGSSGGMLGAAYFRELKYRYTNKL
;
A
#
# COMPACT_ATOMS: atom_id res chain seq x y z
N MET A 1 -1.80 -33.03 -37.86
CA MET A 1 -1.80 -32.46 -36.49
C MET A 1 -0.52 -31.68 -36.17
N PHE A 2 0.67 -32.30 -36.29
CA PHE A 2 1.96 -31.62 -36.05
C PHE A 2 2.26 -30.42 -36.98
N THR A 3 1.80 -30.47 -38.23
CA THR A 3 1.95 -29.37 -39.21
C THR A 3 1.09 -28.14 -38.89
N GLN A 4 -0.07 -28.34 -38.28
CA GLN A 4 -0.99 -27.27 -37.85
C GLN A 4 -0.48 -26.57 -36.59
N ILE A 5 0.04 -27.33 -35.63
CA ILE A 5 0.65 -26.80 -34.40
C ILE A 5 1.91 -25.98 -34.75
N GLY A 6 2.77 -26.48 -35.63
CA GLY A 6 3.96 -25.75 -36.07
C GLY A 6 3.66 -24.43 -36.80
N ARG A 7 2.57 -24.40 -37.58
CA ARG A 7 2.10 -23.18 -38.25
C ARG A 7 1.49 -22.18 -37.26
N TRP A 8 0.70 -22.65 -36.29
CA TRP A 8 0.15 -21.83 -35.22
C TRP A 8 1.24 -21.21 -34.34
N ILE A 9 2.29 -21.97 -34.00
CA ILE A 9 3.44 -21.46 -33.24
C ILE A 9 4.19 -20.38 -34.04
N LYS A 10 4.41 -20.58 -35.34
CA LYS A 10 5.03 -19.56 -36.20
C LYS A 10 4.18 -18.29 -36.28
N GLU A 11 2.88 -18.41 -36.50
CA GLU A 11 1.97 -17.27 -36.57
C GLU A 11 1.90 -16.52 -35.22
N ALA A 12 1.86 -17.23 -34.10
CA ALA A 12 1.94 -16.65 -32.76
C ALA A 12 3.28 -15.94 -32.51
N TRP A 13 4.39 -16.49 -33.00
CA TRP A 13 5.73 -15.90 -32.87
C TRP A 13 5.86 -14.54 -33.58
N TYR A 14 5.18 -14.35 -34.71
CA TYR A 14 5.13 -13.05 -35.40
C TYR A 14 4.07 -12.11 -34.81
N PHE A 15 2.95 -12.65 -34.32
CA PHE A 15 1.85 -11.86 -33.77
C PHE A 15 2.18 -11.28 -32.40
N LEU A 16 2.70 -12.07 -31.46
CA LEU A 16 2.92 -11.65 -30.07
C LEU A 16 3.83 -10.42 -29.94
N PRO A 17 4.99 -10.33 -30.63
CA PRO A 17 5.85 -9.15 -30.55
C PRO A 17 5.25 -7.91 -31.21
N SER A 18 4.26 -8.07 -32.09
CA SER A 18 3.60 -6.96 -32.82
C SER A 18 2.25 -6.54 -32.23
N PHE A 19 1.79 -7.24 -31.18
CA PHE A 19 0.54 -6.98 -30.49
C PHE A 19 0.76 -6.01 -29.30
N PHE A 20 0.02 -4.92 -29.30
CA PHE A 20 0.25 -3.78 -28.40
C PHE A 20 0.23 -4.15 -26.90
N PRO A 21 -0.70 -4.97 -26.39
CA PRO A 21 -0.68 -5.37 -24.97
C PRO A 21 0.59 -6.12 -24.56
N VAL A 22 1.09 -6.99 -25.43
CA VAL A 22 2.31 -7.77 -25.18
C VAL A 22 3.53 -6.85 -25.22
N GLN A 23 3.60 -5.94 -26.19
CA GLN A 23 4.66 -4.93 -26.23
C GLN A 23 4.69 -4.07 -24.97
N LEU A 24 3.54 -3.59 -24.50
CA LEU A 24 3.45 -2.81 -23.26
C LEU A 24 3.88 -3.64 -22.05
N PHE A 25 3.40 -4.87 -21.93
CA PHE A 25 3.80 -5.77 -20.85
C PHE A 25 5.32 -5.97 -20.79
N LEU A 26 5.95 -6.28 -21.93
CA LEU A 26 7.40 -6.46 -22.03
C LEU A 26 8.15 -5.14 -21.79
N LEU A 27 7.60 -4.01 -22.25
CA LEU A 27 8.15 -2.69 -21.97
C LEU A 27 8.17 -2.41 -20.46
N HIS A 28 7.10 -2.77 -19.75
CA HIS A 28 7.03 -2.60 -18.30
C HIS A 28 8.10 -3.40 -17.56
N LEU A 29 8.31 -4.66 -17.95
CA LEU A 29 9.37 -5.49 -17.38
C LEU A 29 10.78 -4.96 -17.69
N ARG A 30 10.99 -4.38 -18.88
CA ARG A 30 12.32 -3.92 -19.31
C ARG A 30 12.68 -2.53 -18.79
N ARG A 31 11.71 -1.62 -18.67
CA ARG A 31 11.98 -0.18 -18.46
C ARG A 31 11.23 0.44 -17.27
N SER A 32 10.16 -0.18 -16.76
CA SER A 32 9.30 0.40 -15.72
C SER A 32 9.55 -0.16 -14.31
N HIS A 33 10.79 -0.45 -13.94
CA HIS A 33 11.11 -1.12 -12.67
C HIS A 33 10.45 -0.46 -11.44
N ILE A 34 10.42 0.89 -11.39
CA ILE A 34 9.77 1.61 -10.29
C ILE A 34 8.25 1.40 -10.27
N LEU A 35 7.56 1.40 -11.42
CA LEU A 35 6.12 1.11 -11.44
C LEU A 35 5.85 -0.36 -11.07
N MET A 36 6.73 -1.26 -11.51
CA MET A 36 6.61 -2.70 -11.30
C MET A 36 6.87 -3.12 -9.85
N ILE A 37 7.70 -2.40 -9.08
CA ILE A 37 7.96 -2.76 -7.69
C ILE A 37 6.69 -2.68 -6.84
N PHE A 38 5.83 -1.69 -7.09
CA PHE A 38 4.56 -1.56 -6.37
C PHE A 38 3.61 -2.72 -6.69
N TRP A 39 3.52 -3.11 -7.97
CA TRP A 39 2.76 -4.30 -8.36
C TRP A 39 3.34 -5.57 -7.73
N LEU A 40 4.66 -5.75 -7.75
CA LEU A 40 5.32 -6.89 -7.14
C LEU A 40 5.01 -6.99 -5.65
N LEU A 41 5.11 -5.89 -4.89
CA LEU A 41 4.77 -5.87 -3.47
C LEU A 41 3.30 -6.28 -3.23
N LEU A 42 2.37 -5.75 -4.03
CA LEU A 42 0.96 -6.12 -3.94
C LEU A 42 0.72 -7.61 -4.23
N PHE A 43 1.38 -8.17 -5.26
CA PHE A 43 1.34 -9.61 -5.54
C PHE A 43 1.90 -10.43 -4.37
N LEU A 44 3.00 -10.00 -3.76
CA LEU A 44 3.61 -10.68 -2.63
C LEU A 44 2.73 -10.64 -1.37
N PHE A 45 2.04 -9.52 -1.11
CA PHE A 45 1.09 -9.41 0.00
C PHE A 45 -0.12 -10.31 -0.21
N VAL A 46 -0.78 -10.23 -1.37
CA VAL A 46 -1.99 -11.02 -1.68
C VAL A 46 -1.70 -12.52 -1.72
N ASN A 47 -0.52 -12.95 -2.20
CA ASN A 47 -0.12 -14.36 -2.21
C ASN A 47 0.46 -14.85 -0.88
N ARG A 48 0.45 -14.05 0.19
CA ARG A 48 1.03 -14.41 1.50
C ARG A 48 2.52 -14.79 1.41
N ALA A 49 3.26 -14.21 0.46
CA ALA A 49 4.69 -14.42 0.30
C ALA A 49 5.53 -13.42 1.14
N LEU A 50 4.93 -12.29 1.53
CA LEU A 50 5.59 -11.23 2.30
C LEU A 50 4.69 -10.75 3.46
N GLY A 51 5.29 -10.49 4.62
CA GLY A 51 4.60 -9.84 5.75
C GLY A 51 3.56 -10.70 6.49
N VAL A 52 3.54 -12.03 6.28
CA VAL A 52 2.56 -12.94 6.91
C VAL A 52 2.58 -12.87 8.43
N ASN A 53 3.77 -12.84 9.03
CA ASN A 53 3.93 -12.74 10.49
C ASN A 53 3.41 -11.42 11.08
N TYR A 54 3.29 -10.38 10.24
CA TYR A 54 2.76 -9.07 10.60
C TYR A 54 1.29 -8.87 10.20
N GLY A 55 0.68 -9.86 9.56
CA GLY A 55 -0.72 -9.81 9.13
C GLY A 55 -0.97 -9.01 7.84
N PHE A 56 0.06 -8.62 7.09
CA PHE A 56 -0.09 -7.80 5.88
C PHE A 56 -1.06 -8.37 4.84
N PRO A 57 -1.07 -9.68 4.54
CA PRO A 57 -2.05 -10.24 3.60
C PRO A 57 -3.50 -9.97 4.02
N TYR A 58 -3.80 -10.05 5.30
CA TYR A 58 -5.16 -9.89 5.84
C TYR A 58 -5.69 -8.47 5.69
N LEU A 59 -4.82 -7.46 5.63
CA LEU A 59 -5.21 -6.07 5.35
C LEU A 59 -5.91 -5.91 3.98
N PHE A 60 -5.63 -6.83 3.05
CA PHE A 60 -6.22 -6.86 1.71
C PHE A 60 -7.28 -7.97 1.58
N LEU A 61 -6.97 -9.18 2.06
CA LEU A 61 -7.80 -10.37 1.84
C LEU A 61 -9.03 -10.42 2.75
N THR A 62 -9.00 -9.74 3.90
CA THR A 62 -10.09 -9.64 4.88
C THR A 62 -10.12 -8.21 5.44
N PRO A 63 -10.35 -7.20 4.58
CA PRO A 63 -10.27 -5.81 4.99
C PRO A 63 -11.37 -5.50 6.01
N GLU A 64 -10.99 -4.77 7.05
CA GLU A 64 -11.88 -4.42 8.16
C GLU A 64 -12.25 -2.93 8.09
N TYR A 65 -13.54 -2.64 8.18
CA TYR A 65 -14.07 -1.29 8.32
C TYR A 65 -15.15 -1.28 9.41
N LEU A 66 -14.98 -0.40 10.41
CA LEU A 66 -15.86 -0.33 11.59
C LEU A 66 -16.05 -1.71 12.25
N ASP A 67 -14.94 -2.40 12.48
CA ASP A 67 -14.86 -3.70 13.14
C ASP A 67 -15.60 -4.84 12.41
N LYS A 68 -15.81 -4.69 11.09
CA LYS A 68 -16.56 -5.64 10.25
C LYS A 68 -15.82 -5.93 8.95
N VAL A 69 -15.95 -7.16 8.46
CA VAL A 69 -15.52 -7.59 7.12
C VAL A 69 -16.78 -7.80 6.27
N ASN A 70 -17.12 -6.80 5.47
CA ASN A 70 -18.38 -6.78 4.69
C ASN A 70 -18.23 -6.02 3.36
N PHE A 71 -19.34 -5.92 2.61
CA PHE A 71 -19.42 -5.17 1.35
C PHE A 71 -18.71 -3.81 1.41
N LEU A 72 -18.98 -3.01 2.44
CA LEU A 72 -18.45 -1.65 2.55
C LEU A 72 -16.93 -1.65 2.74
N SER A 73 -16.41 -2.63 3.47
CA SER A 73 -14.96 -2.81 3.68
C SER A 73 -14.25 -3.09 2.36
N TYR A 74 -14.80 -4.03 1.59
CA TYR A 74 -14.30 -4.36 0.25
C TYR A 74 -14.52 -3.22 -0.75
N PHE A 75 -15.63 -2.50 -0.66
CA PHE A 75 -15.95 -1.37 -1.53
C PHE A 75 -14.93 -0.23 -1.40
N LEU A 76 -14.56 0.14 -0.17
CA LEU A 76 -13.53 1.16 0.08
C LEU A 76 -12.15 0.72 -0.43
N VAL A 77 -11.79 -0.54 -0.25
CA VAL A 77 -10.57 -1.11 -0.85
C VAL A 77 -10.67 -1.11 -2.37
N GLY A 78 -11.84 -1.40 -2.95
CA GLY A 78 -12.10 -1.35 -4.38
C GLY A 78 -11.89 0.04 -4.97
N LEU A 79 -12.44 1.08 -4.33
CA LEU A 79 -12.26 2.48 -4.74
C LEU A 79 -10.78 2.88 -4.77
N THR A 80 -10.00 2.48 -3.77
CA THR A 80 -8.57 2.85 -3.72
C THR A 80 -7.71 1.97 -4.64
N ALA A 81 -8.04 0.69 -4.80
CA ALA A 81 -7.40 -0.20 -5.76
C ALA A 81 -7.64 0.26 -7.21
N GLY A 82 -8.87 0.66 -7.55
CA GLY A 82 -9.18 1.23 -8.86
C GLY A 82 -8.45 2.56 -9.10
N LEU A 83 -8.30 3.39 -8.08
CA LEU A 83 -7.48 4.61 -8.15
C LEU A 83 -6.00 4.30 -8.40
N PHE A 84 -5.46 3.27 -7.76
CA PHE A 84 -4.11 2.78 -7.99
C PHE A 84 -3.91 2.29 -9.44
N VAL A 85 -4.87 1.53 -9.97
CA VAL A 85 -4.86 1.09 -11.38
C VAL A 85 -4.88 2.27 -12.34
N MET A 86 -5.71 3.28 -12.07
CA MET A 86 -5.74 4.50 -12.87
C MET A 86 -4.43 5.29 -12.76
N SER A 87 -3.86 5.40 -11.57
CA SER A 87 -2.56 6.05 -11.35
C SER A 87 -1.45 5.36 -12.13
N TYR A 88 -1.44 4.02 -12.14
CA TYR A 88 -0.55 3.22 -12.99
C TYR A 88 -0.78 3.50 -14.48
N HIS A 89 -2.02 3.47 -14.96
CA HIS A 89 -2.33 3.72 -16.36
C HIS A 89 -1.94 5.12 -16.82
N ILE A 90 -2.27 6.15 -16.04
CA ILE A 90 -1.97 7.56 -16.36
C ILE A 90 -0.46 7.79 -16.35
N SER A 91 0.25 7.32 -15.32
CA SER A 91 1.71 7.45 -15.24
C SER A 91 2.41 6.74 -16.40
N SER A 92 1.92 5.55 -16.77
CA SER A 92 2.44 4.77 -17.90
C SER A 92 2.13 5.44 -19.24
N TYR A 93 0.93 6.02 -19.40
CA TYR A 93 0.54 6.73 -20.61
C TYR A 93 1.42 7.97 -20.82
N ILE A 94 1.56 8.78 -19.78
CA ILE A 94 2.48 9.93 -19.76
C ILE A 94 3.88 9.50 -20.17
N TYR A 95 4.36 8.38 -19.63
CA TYR A 95 5.75 7.99 -19.84
C TYR A 95 6.02 7.30 -21.18
N TYR A 96 5.05 6.58 -21.75
CA TYR A 96 5.32 5.74 -22.93
C TYR A 96 4.51 6.06 -24.16
N SER A 97 3.43 6.85 -24.07
CA SER A 97 2.56 7.15 -25.23
C SER A 97 3.31 7.77 -26.41
N TYR A 98 4.36 8.57 -26.16
CA TYR A 98 5.17 9.19 -27.22
C TYR A 98 5.87 8.19 -28.15
N ARG A 99 6.11 6.95 -27.69
CA ARG A 99 6.74 5.87 -28.48
C ARG A 99 5.77 5.25 -29.48
N TYR A 100 4.48 5.45 -29.27
CA TYR A 100 3.38 4.80 -29.96
C TYR A 100 2.55 5.84 -30.73
N THR A 101 3.11 6.36 -31.80
CA THR A 101 2.53 7.47 -32.59
C THR A 101 1.15 7.13 -33.19
N PHE A 102 0.84 5.86 -33.44
CA PHE A 102 -0.48 5.42 -33.89
C PHE A 102 -1.60 5.77 -32.90
N LEU A 103 -1.30 5.96 -31.61
CA LEU A 103 -2.29 6.39 -30.62
C LEU A 103 -2.91 7.75 -30.97
N ALA A 104 -2.15 8.62 -31.66
CA ALA A 104 -2.61 9.93 -32.12
C ALA A 104 -3.76 9.83 -33.15
N THR A 105 -3.82 8.72 -33.90
CA THR A 105 -4.84 8.52 -34.94
C THR A 105 -6.13 7.92 -34.38
N LEU A 106 -6.18 7.62 -33.09
CA LEU A 106 -7.29 6.95 -32.44
C LEU A 106 -8.20 7.93 -31.70
N SER A 107 -9.50 7.67 -31.73
CA SER A 107 -10.43 8.35 -30.82
C SER A 107 -10.23 7.85 -29.39
N ARG A 108 -10.13 8.79 -28.44
CA ARG A 108 -9.88 8.56 -27.00
C ARG A 108 -8.58 7.75 -26.76
N PRO A 109 -7.40 8.31 -27.05
CA PRO A 109 -6.11 7.61 -26.97
C PRO A 109 -5.82 6.99 -25.59
N LEU A 110 -6.07 7.73 -24.51
CA LEU A 110 -5.86 7.26 -23.13
C LEU A 110 -6.62 5.96 -22.86
N TRP A 111 -7.89 5.88 -23.24
CA TRP A 111 -8.70 4.68 -23.04
C TRP A 111 -8.19 3.47 -23.81
N LYS A 112 -7.79 3.67 -25.07
CA LYS A 112 -7.18 2.60 -25.87
C LYS A 112 -5.87 2.14 -25.25
N PHE A 113 -5.04 3.08 -24.79
CA PHE A 113 -3.83 2.74 -24.05
C PHE A 113 -4.14 1.94 -22.79
N CYS A 114 -5.10 2.37 -21.96
CA CYS A 114 -5.46 1.67 -20.73
C CYS A 114 -5.85 0.22 -20.99
N ILE A 115 -6.78 -0.05 -21.92
CA ILE A 115 -7.19 -1.42 -22.28
C ILE A 115 -5.99 -2.30 -22.63
N ASN A 116 -5.08 -1.77 -23.45
CA ASN A 116 -3.90 -2.53 -23.88
C ASN A 116 -2.87 -2.66 -22.75
N ASN A 117 -2.83 -1.72 -21.81
CA ASN A 117 -1.96 -1.77 -20.62
C ASN A 117 -2.61 -2.51 -19.43
N SER A 118 -3.76 -3.16 -19.59
CA SER A 118 -4.48 -3.79 -18.48
C SER A 118 -3.98 -5.19 -18.12
N VAL A 119 -2.97 -5.75 -18.80
CA VAL A 119 -2.46 -7.12 -18.54
C VAL A 119 -2.04 -7.30 -17.08
N ILE A 120 -1.22 -6.40 -16.53
CA ILE A 120 -0.75 -6.46 -15.13
C ILE A 120 -1.90 -6.24 -14.13
N PRO A 121 -2.73 -5.18 -14.26
CA PRO A 121 -3.91 -5.01 -13.42
C PRO A 121 -4.85 -6.21 -13.42
N LEU A 122 -5.14 -6.80 -14.58
CA LEU A 122 -6.04 -7.94 -14.69
C LEU A 122 -5.44 -9.18 -14.00
N LEU A 123 -4.16 -9.47 -14.24
CA LEU A 123 -3.45 -10.56 -13.55
C LEU A 123 -3.54 -10.39 -12.02
N PHE A 124 -3.34 -9.16 -11.54
CA PHE A 124 -3.42 -8.83 -10.12
C PHE A 124 -4.84 -9.04 -9.58
N PHE A 125 -5.86 -8.44 -10.20
CA PHE A 125 -7.24 -8.60 -9.75
C PHE A 125 -7.70 -10.05 -9.79
N THR A 126 -7.35 -10.83 -10.81
CA THR A 126 -7.68 -12.26 -10.85
C THR A 126 -7.03 -13.01 -9.68
N THR A 127 -5.75 -12.76 -9.41
CA THR A 127 -5.03 -13.35 -8.28
C THR A 127 -5.64 -12.91 -6.95
N TYR A 128 -5.98 -11.63 -6.83
CA TYR A 128 -6.54 -11.03 -5.62
C TYR A 128 -7.95 -11.56 -5.31
N LEU A 129 -8.80 -11.69 -6.33
CA LEU A 129 -10.11 -12.32 -6.19
C LEU A 129 -9.98 -13.79 -5.79
N TYR A 130 -9.10 -14.54 -6.45
CA TYR A 130 -8.86 -15.95 -6.13
C TYR A 130 -8.43 -16.11 -4.67
N GLN A 131 -7.45 -15.33 -4.20
CA GLN A 131 -6.95 -15.43 -2.82
C GLN A 131 -7.97 -14.94 -1.79
N THR A 132 -8.79 -13.94 -2.13
CA THR A 132 -9.91 -13.47 -1.29
C THR A 132 -10.98 -14.54 -1.14
N VAL A 133 -11.42 -15.16 -2.25
CA VAL A 133 -12.37 -16.29 -2.21
C VAL A 133 -11.81 -17.42 -1.35
N ASN A 134 -10.55 -17.78 -1.58
CA ASN A 134 -9.89 -18.86 -0.86
C ASN A 134 -9.88 -18.60 0.66
N ILE A 135 -9.52 -17.39 1.11
CA ILE A 135 -9.47 -17.10 2.55
C ILE A 135 -10.86 -17.07 3.18
N LEU A 136 -11.84 -16.46 2.53
CA LEU A 136 -13.18 -16.33 3.09
C LEU A 136 -13.87 -17.70 3.21
N LEU A 137 -13.61 -18.62 2.27
CA LEU A 137 -14.07 -20.01 2.39
C LEU A 137 -13.45 -20.71 3.60
N HIS A 138 -12.14 -20.53 3.83
CA HIS A 138 -11.45 -21.12 4.98
C HIS A 138 -11.91 -20.53 6.32
N GLU A 139 -12.32 -19.26 6.34
CA GLU A 139 -12.88 -18.59 7.52
C GLU A 139 -14.36 -18.90 7.76
N GLY A 140 -15.00 -19.71 6.90
CA GLY A 140 -16.37 -20.17 7.08
C GLY A 140 -17.45 -19.19 6.62
N TYR A 141 -17.11 -18.21 5.78
CA TYR A 141 -18.11 -17.32 5.18
C TYR A 141 -19.01 -18.08 4.20
N SER A 142 -20.30 -17.77 4.18
CA SER A 142 -21.23 -18.34 3.21
C SER A 142 -20.94 -17.84 1.79
N THR A 143 -21.26 -18.66 0.78
CA THR A 143 -21.07 -18.31 -0.63
C THR A 143 -21.74 -16.99 -1.01
N LEU A 144 -22.93 -16.71 -0.46
CA LEU A 144 -23.64 -15.46 -0.71
C LEU A 144 -22.86 -14.26 -0.16
N THR A 145 -22.34 -14.35 1.07
CA THR A 145 -21.55 -13.27 1.67
C THR A 145 -20.25 -13.04 0.90
N ILE A 146 -19.61 -14.11 0.42
CA ILE A 146 -18.41 -14.02 -0.43
C ILE A 146 -18.73 -13.27 -1.72
N LEU A 147 -19.82 -13.63 -2.42
CA LEU A 147 -20.24 -12.95 -3.65
C LEU A 147 -20.57 -11.47 -3.42
N VAL A 148 -21.23 -11.14 -2.31
CA VAL A 148 -21.51 -9.75 -1.91
C VAL A 148 -20.22 -8.98 -1.64
N ASN A 149 -19.27 -9.58 -0.92
CA ASN A 149 -17.99 -8.93 -0.65
C ASN A 149 -17.17 -8.68 -1.93
N ILE A 150 -17.14 -9.67 -2.84
CA ILE A 150 -16.48 -9.55 -4.15
C ILE A 150 -17.15 -8.48 -5.01
N SER A 151 -18.49 -8.41 -5.00
CA SER A 151 -19.21 -7.37 -5.74
C SER A 151 -18.92 -5.98 -5.17
N GLY A 152 -18.72 -5.85 -3.85
CA GLY A 152 -18.22 -4.63 -3.21
C GLY A 152 -16.86 -4.20 -3.78
N LEU A 153 -15.88 -5.10 -3.79
CA LEU A 153 -14.54 -4.81 -4.32
C LEU A 153 -14.59 -4.37 -5.80
N LEU A 154 -15.30 -5.13 -6.63
CA LEU A 154 -15.40 -4.87 -8.07
C LEU A 154 -16.18 -3.60 -8.37
N SER A 155 -17.31 -3.36 -7.68
CA SER A 155 -18.11 -2.14 -7.88
C SER A 155 -17.35 -0.89 -7.45
N GLY A 156 -16.62 -0.92 -6.33
CA GLY A 156 -15.75 0.18 -5.92
C GLY A 156 -14.71 0.51 -6.99
N ALA A 157 -14.00 -0.51 -7.50
CA ALA A 157 -13.00 -0.32 -8.55
C ALA A 157 -13.61 0.21 -9.86
N MET A 158 -14.77 -0.31 -10.28
CA MET A 158 -15.42 0.12 -11.51
C MET A 158 -15.95 1.55 -11.42
N ILE A 159 -16.52 1.95 -10.27
CA ILE A 159 -17.02 3.31 -10.04
C ILE A 159 -15.87 4.31 -10.15
N ILE A 160 -14.77 4.09 -9.43
CA ILE A 160 -13.67 5.05 -9.46
C ILE A 160 -13.00 5.12 -10.84
N ILE A 161 -12.82 3.99 -11.53
CA ILE A 161 -12.26 3.95 -12.89
C ILE A 161 -13.16 4.74 -13.84
N SER A 162 -14.48 4.56 -13.74
CA SER A 162 -15.47 5.27 -14.56
C SER A 162 -15.46 6.78 -14.29
N LEU A 163 -15.39 7.18 -13.02
CA LEU A 163 -15.26 8.59 -12.62
C LEU A 163 -13.97 9.20 -13.16
N MET A 164 -12.85 8.48 -13.09
CA MET A 164 -11.57 8.95 -13.63
C MET A 164 -11.61 9.12 -15.14
N PHE A 165 -12.14 8.15 -15.90
CA PHE A 165 -12.31 8.32 -17.35
C PHE A 165 -13.23 9.50 -17.69
N THR A 166 -14.31 9.67 -16.94
CA THR A 166 -15.23 10.82 -17.10
C THR A 166 -14.49 12.15 -16.89
N TYR A 167 -13.70 12.25 -15.82
CA TYR A 167 -12.86 13.41 -15.52
C TYR A 167 -11.87 13.72 -16.65
N PHE A 168 -11.10 12.72 -17.09
CA PHE A 168 -10.10 12.89 -18.15
C PHE A 168 -10.73 13.24 -19.51
N PHE A 169 -11.87 12.63 -19.88
CA PHE A 169 -12.55 12.98 -21.13
C PHE A 169 -13.22 14.36 -21.08
N SER A 170 -13.78 14.75 -19.94
CA SER A 170 -14.41 16.06 -19.75
C SER A 170 -13.38 17.19 -19.84
N THR A 171 -12.23 17.01 -19.18
CA THR A 171 -11.17 18.04 -19.11
C THR A 171 -10.50 18.29 -20.47
N ILE A 172 -10.42 17.29 -21.34
CA ILE A 172 -9.91 17.46 -22.71
C ILE A 172 -10.88 18.31 -23.54
N ARG A 173 -12.19 18.00 -23.47
CA ARG A 173 -13.21 18.71 -24.27
C ARG A 173 -13.34 20.19 -23.90
N THR A 174 -13.17 20.54 -22.63
CA THR A 174 -13.24 21.95 -22.17
C THR A 174 -12.03 22.78 -22.59
N LEU A 175 -10.89 22.15 -22.91
CA LEU A 175 -9.69 22.82 -23.41
C LEU A 175 -9.69 23.00 -24.95
N GLU A 176 -10.50 22.22 -25.68
CA GLU A 176 -10.64 22.29 -27.15
C GLU A 176 -11.68 23.34 -27.63
N LEU A 177 -12.53 23.87 -26.74
CA LEU A 177 -13.56 24.84 -27.11
C LEU A 177 -12.95 26.25 -27.29
N PRO A 178 -13.08 26.88 -28.48
CA PRO A 178 -12.71 28.27 -28.66
C PRO A 178 -13.65 29.17 -27.86
N ASP A 179 -13.12 30.21 -27.22
CA ASP A 179 -13.92 31.30 -26.66
C ASP A 179 -14.77 31.92 -27.79
N GLU A 180 -16.03 32.31 -27.54
CA GLU A 180 -16.97 32.88 -28.52
C GLU A 180 -16.46 34.13 -29.26
N LYS A 181 -15.27 34.64 -28.88
CA LYS A 181 -14.59 35.79 -29.48
C LYS A 181 -13.42 35.43 -30.41
N GLY A 182 -13.30 34.19 -30.87
CA GLY A 182 -12.30 33.80 -31.88
C GLY A 182 -10.83 33.98 -31.45
N LYS A 183 -10.58 34.21 -30.15
CA LYS A 183 -9.24 34.16 -29.58
C LYS A 183 -8.95 32.72 -29.22
N GLU A 184 -7.99 32.11 -29.93
CA GLU A 184 -7.29 30.94 -29.41
C GLU A 184 -6.88 31.26 -27.96
N ARG A 185 -7.47 30.57 -26.99
CA ARG A 185 -6.95 30.59 -25.63
C ARG A 185 -5.61 29.87 -25.70
N GLY A 186 -4.56 30.62 -26.00
CA GLY A 186 -3.20 30.18 -25.77
C GLY A 186 -3.14 29.66 -24.34
N SER A 187 -2.81 28.38 -24.23
CA SER A 187 -2.32 27.68 -23.03
C SER A 187 -2.16 28.60 -21.81
N ILE A 188 -2.92 28.28 -20.75
CA ILE A 188 -2.93 28.93 -19.43
C ILE A 188 -1.61 29.67 -19.17
N LYS A 189 -1.67 31.01 -19.16
CA LYS A 189 -0.51 31.92 -19.24
C LYS A 189 0.55 31.85 -18.11
N PRO A 190 0.39 31.27 -16.91
CA PRO A 190 1.49 31.20 -15.95
C PRO A 190 2.48 30.05 -16.21
N LEU A 191 2.24 29.17 -17.20
CA LEU A 191 3.10 27.98 -17.44
C LEU A 191 3.94 28.02 -18.72
N LYS A 192 3.86 29.08 -19.53
CA LYS A 192 4.71 29.24 -20.73
C LYS A 192 6.21 29.29 -20.42
N GLY A 193 6.59 29.63 -19.18
CA GLY A 193 8.00 29.65 -18.74
C GLY A 193 8.56 28.29 -18.29
N ILE A 194 7.71 27.33 -17.94
CA ILE A 194 8.14 26.03 -17.36
C ILE A 194 8.24 24.95 -18.45
N VAL A 195 7.52 25.12 -19.56
CA VAL A 195 7.52 24.19 -20.69
C VAL A 195 8.41 24.75 -21.80
N LYS A 196 9.74 24.59 -21.66
CA LYS A 196 10.63 24.63 -22.82
C LYS A 196 10.09 23.61 -23.82
N LYS A 197 9.82 24.03 -25.06
CA LYS A 197 9.61 23.13 -26.21
C LYS A 197 10.81 22.17 -26.22
N ASP A 198 10.62 20.97 -25.68
CA ASP A 198 11.72 20.04 -25.42
C ASP A 198 12.14 19.46 -26.77
N LYS A 199 13.11 20.14 -27.41
CA LYS A 199 13.62 19.80 -28.75
C LYS A 199 14.16 18.37 -28.78
N GLU A 200 14.73 17.91 -27.66
CA GLU A 200 15.17 16.54 -27.42
C GLU A 200 14.02 15.51 -27.40
N LEU A 201 12.85 15.85 -26.83
CA LEU A 201 11.68 14.96 -26.87
C LEU A 201 11.24 14.75 -28.32
N ARG A 202 11.26 15.83 -29.13
CA ARG A 202 10.92 15.80 -30.56
C ARG A 202 11.89 14.94 -31.37
N GLU A 203 13.20 14.99 -31.08
CA GLU A 203 14.23 14.15 -31.72
C GLU A 203 14.14 12.67 -31.26
N SER A 204 13.93 12.40 -29.97
CA SER A 204 13.80 11.03 -29.44
C SER A 204 12.55 10.27 -29.94
N VAL A 205 11.48 11.00 -30.29
CA VAL A 205 10.26 10.47 -30.91
C VAL A 205 10.50 10.01 -32.35
N LEU A 206 11.48 10.59 -33.05
CA LEU A 206 11.81 10.23 -34.42
C LEU A 206 12.70 8.96 -34.49
N GLU A 207 13.61 8.76 -33.52
CA GLU A 207 14.55 7.63 -33.54
C GLU A 207 14.01 6.31 -32.93
N ASN A 208 12.99 6.36 -32.06
CA ASN A 208 12.56 5.20 -31.26
C ASN A 208 11.10 4.77 -31.48
N GLN A 209 10.58 4.85 -32.70
CA GLN A 209 9.20 4.44 -32.99
C GLN A 209 9.06 2.92 -32.95
N SER A 210 8.25 2.42 -32.01
CA SER A 210 7.88 1.01 -31.97
C SER A 210 6.79 0.72 -32.99
N VAL A 211 7.03 -0.24 -33.89
CA VAL A 211 6.04 -0.70 -34.86
C VAL A 211 5.01 -1.58 -34.14
N VAL A 212 3.79 -1.08 -34.05
CA VAL A 212 2.62 -1.82 -33.55
C VAL A 212 1.75 -2.16 -34.74
N ASN A 213 1.43 -3.45 -34.93
CA ASN A 213 0.56 -3.90 -36.02
C ASN A 213 -0.87 -4.13 -35.54
N HIS A 214 -1.03 -4.64 -34.32
CA HIS A 214 -2.32 -5.04 -33.77
C HIS A 214 -2.54 -4.42 -32.39
N TYR A 215 -3.75 -3.94 -32.11
CA TYR A 215 -4.13 -3.42 -30.80
C TYR A 215 -5.56 -3.81 -30.45
N LEU A 216 -5.89 -3.84 -29.16
CA LEU A 216 -7.26 -3.98 -28.67
C LEU A 216 -7.98 -2.65 -28.82
N LYS A 217 -8.97 -2.58 -29.71
CA LYS A 217 -9.89 -1.44 -29.78
C LYS A 217 -10.81 -1.45 -28.55
N ASN A 218 -11.28 -2.63 -28.17
CA ASN A 218 -12.16 -2.90 -27.04
C ASN A 218 -11.63 -4.17 -26.36
N PRO A 219 -12.02 -4.51 -25.12
CA PRO A 219 -11.59 -5.75 -24.46
C PRO A 219 -11.82 -7.02 -25.30
N PHE A 220 -12.77 -7.00 -26.24
CA PHE A 220 -13.16 -8.14 -27.07
C PHE A 220 -12.85 -8.00 -28.57
N GLN A 221 -12.23 -6.89 -29.01
CA GLN A 221 -12.02 -6.62 -30.44
C GLN A 221 -10.59 -6.17 -30.74
N VAL A 222 -9.89 -6.96 -31.54
CA VAL A 222 -8.56 -6.64 -32.10
C VAL A 222 -8.73 -5.86 -33.41
N LYS A 223 -7.88 -4.85 -33.63
CA LYS A 223 -7.80 -4.09 -34.87
C LYS A 223 -6.35 -3.85 -35.31
N LEU A 224 -6.19 -3.61 -36.60
CA LEU A 224 -4.93 -3.18 -37.20
C LEU A 224 -4.64 -1.71 -36.84
N ALA A 225 -3.43 -1.45 -36.37
CA ALA A 225 -2.92 -0.10 -36.21
C ALA A 225 -2.58 0.50 -37.59
N ARG A 226 -2.94 1.76 -37.80
CA ARG A 226 -2.61 2.49 -39.04
C ARG A 226 -1.38 3.35 -38.79
N GLY A 227 -0.48 3.40 -39.78
CA GLY A 227 0.71 4.25 -39.73
C GLY A 227 0.32 5.73 -39.60
N ALA A 228 0.99 6.44 -38.70
CA ALA A 228 0.76 7.86 -38.41
C ALA A 228 1.79 8.77 -39.10
N THR A 229 2.40 8.33 -40.20
CA THR A 229 3.49 9.03 -40.92
C THR A 229 3.12 10.43 -41.41
N HIS A 230 1.83 10.76 -41.50
CA HIS A 230 1.32 12.07 -41.93
C HIS A 230 0.57 12.87 -40.85
N TYR A 231 0.44 12.35 -39.62
CA TYR A 231 -0.21 13.10 -38.55
C TYR A 231 0.75 14.17 -37.99
N GLN A 232 0.27 15.40 -37.91
CA GLN A 232 1.00 16.53 -37.31
C GLN A 232 1.37 16.16 -35.86
N HIS A 233 2.63 15.80 -35.65
CA HIS A 233 3.18 15.39 -34.35
C HIS A 233 2.91 16.43 -33.24
N GLU A 234 2.66 17.67 -33.64
CA GLU A 234 2.29 18.79 -32.78
C GLU A 234 0.96 18.54 -32.05
N LYS A 235 -0.07 17.98 -32.71
CA LYS A 235 -1.35 17.63 -32.06
C LYS A 235 -1.19 16.52 -31.03
N LEU A 236 -0.33 15.51 -31.30
CA LEU A 236 -0.05 14.44 -30.35
C LEU A 236 0.65 14.99 -29.09
N LEU A 237 1.66 15.83 -29.28
CA LEU A 237 2.38 16.47 -28.18
C LEU A 237 1.44 17.37 -27.36
N GLU A 238 0.52 18.08 -28.00
CA GLU A 238 -0.48 18.90 -27.33
C GLU A 238 -1.46 18.06 -26.50
N THR A 239 -2.01 16.96 -27.06
CA THR A 239 -2.87 16.05 -26.30
C THR A 239 -2.12 15.43 -25.10
N ILE A 240 -0.87 15.02 -25.28
CA ILE A 240 -0.03 14.51 -24.17
C ILE A 240 0.15 15.57 -23.09
N GLN A 241 0.47 16.82 -23.47
CA GLN A 241 0.63 17.93 -22.53
C GLN A 241 -0.65 18.26 -21.74
N GLN A 242 -1.82 18.20 -22.38
CA GLN A 242 -3.10 18.39 -21.70
C GLN A 242 -3.34 17.29 -20.64
N HIS A 243 -3.02 16.04 -20.97
CA HIS A 243 -3.12 14.93 -20.02
C HIS A 243 -2.17 15.09 -18.82
N HIS A 244 -0.99 15.69 -19.00
CA HIS A 244 -0.09 16.01 -17.88
C HIS A 244 -0.69 17.01 -16.88
N VAL A 245 -1.41 18.03 -17.37
CA VAL A 245 -2.06 19.03 -16.51
C VAL A 245 -3.20 18.39 -15.73
N SER A 246 -4.07 17.61 -16.39
CA SER A 246 -5.14 16.86 -15.71
C SER A 246 -4.59 15.86 -14.68
N ALA A 247 -3.50 15.17 -15.00
CA ALA A 247 -2.84 14.28 -14.05
C ALA A 247 -2.27 15.03 -12.83
N SER A 248 -1.77 16.25 -13.02
CA SER A 248 -1.26 17.10 -11.92
C SER A 248 -2.38 17.55 -10.99
N ALA A 249 -3.57 17.89 -11.53
CA ALA A 249 -4.73 18.22 -10.71
C ALA A 249 -5.23 17.00 -9.91
N LEU A 250 -5.28 15.81 -10.52
CA LEU A 250 -5.58 14.56 -9.82
C LEU A 250 -4.57 14.30 -8.69
N PHE A 251 -3.29 14.58 -8.92
CA PHE A 251 -2.24 14.40 -7.93
C PHE A 251 -2.45 15.31 -6.70
N ILE A 252 -2.75 16.59 -6.93
CA ILE A 252 -3.07 17.54 -5.85
C ILE A 252 -4.31 17.07 -5.08
N LEU A 253 -5.36 16.62 -5.77
CA LEU A 253 -6.56 16.09 -5.14
C LEU A 253 -6.25 14.88 -4.26
N LEU A 254 -5.38 13.97 -4.71
CA LEU A 254 -4.96 12.81 -3.94
C LEU A 254 -4.19 13.20 -2.67
N ILE A 255 -3.29 14.19 -2.76
CA ILE A 255 -2.61 14.74 -1.57
C ILE A 255 -3.62 15.31 -0.59
N LEU A 256 -4.56 16.13 -1.06
CA LEU A 256 -5.59 16.73 -0.22
C LEU A 256 -6.47 15.66 0.43
N LEU A 257 -6.79 14.57 -0.28
CA LEU A 257 -7.53 13.44 0.26
C LEU A 257 -6.76 12.75 1.40
N VAL A 258 -5.47 12.46 1.21
CA VAL A 258 -4.63 11.82 2.23
C VAL A 258 -4.47 12.72 3.46
N ILE A 259 -4.19 14.01 3.27
CA ILE A 259 -4.10 14.99 4.36
C ILE A 259 -5.45 15.11 5.08
N GLY A 260 -6.54 15.23 4.33
CA GLY A 260 -7.89 15.33 4.87
C GLY A 260 -8.24 14.14 5.75
N LEU A 261 -8.04 12.91 5.24
CA LEU A 261 -8.27 11.67 6.02
C LEU A 261 -7.37 11.60 7.26
N SER A 262 -6.11 12.05 7.17
CA SER A 262 -5.20 12.10 8.30
C SER A 262 -5.63 13.10 9.38
N MET A 263 -6.23 14.24 9.01
CA MET A 263 -6.71 15.24 9.96
C MET A 263 -7.93 14.77 10.74
N VAL A 264 -8.78 13.93 10.13
CA VAL A 264 -10.02 13.43 10.75
C VAL A 264 -9.90 11.98 11.25
N SER A 265 -8.70 11.41 11.28
CA SER A 265 -8.47 9.99 11.62
C SER A 265 -8.85 9.62 13.05
N GLY A 266 -9.05 10.60 13.94
CA GLY A 266 -9.58 10.38 15.29
C GLY A 266 -11.06 9.92 15.32
N ASN A 267 -11.78 10.09 14.20
CA ASN A 267 -13.20 9.75 14.10
C ASN A 267 -13.40 8.39 13.42
N ARG A 268 -14.14 7.48 14.07
CA ARG A 268 -14.37 6.10 13.58
C ARG A 268 -14.80 5.98 12.11
N PRO A 269 -15.74 6.80 11.58
CA PRO A 269 -16.17 6.69 10.19
C PRO A 269 -15.10 7.06 9.14
N PHE A 270 -14.03 7.73 9.52
CA PHE A 270 -12.97 8.13 8.60
C PHE A 270 -11.74 7.19 8.66
N MET A 271 -11.78 6.18 9.54
CA MET A 271 -10.78 5.12 9.58
C MET A 271 -11.06 4.10 8.46
N ILE A 272 -10.56 4.40 7.26
CA ILE A 272 -10.66 3.49 6.11
C ILE A 272 -9.83 2.22 6.35
N PRO A 273 -10.15 1.10 5.66
CA PRO A 273 -9.36 -0.13 5.76
C PRO A 273 -7.88 0.10 5.49
N ALA A 274 -7.01 -0.54 6.25
CA ALA A 274 -5.56 -0.37 6.11
C ALA A 274 -5.04 -0.71 4.69
N GLY A 275 -5.59 -1.75 4.05
CA GLY A 275 -5.28 -2.08 2.65
C GLY A 275 -5.65 -0.95 1.68
N ALA A 276 -6.72 -0.20 1.95
CA ALA A 276 -7.12 0.96 1.15
C ALA A 276 -6.12 2.11 1.27
N THR A 277 -5.61 2.35 2.48
CA THR A 277 -4.53 3.33 2.73
C THR A 277 -3.25 2.97 1.98
N ILE A 278 -2.88 1.68 1.93
CA ILE A 278 -1.70 1.24 1.16
C ILE A 278 -1.89 1.53 -0.33
N PHE A 279 -3.06 1.24 -0.91
CA PHE A 279 -3.36 1.60 -2.29
C PHE A 279 -3.30 3.12 -2.55
N LEU A 280 -3.80 3.95 -1.64
CA LEU A 280 -3.71 5.42 -1.76
C LEU A 280 -2.25 5.89 -1.74
N ILE A 281 -1.45 5.41 -0.80
CA ILE A 281 -0.03 5.75 -0.68
C ILE A 281 0.73 5.29 -1.92
N PHE A 282 0.49 4.08 -2.41
CA PHE A 282 1.12 3.58 -3.64
C PHE A 282 0.67 4.39 -4.87
N SER A 283 -0.59 4.80 -4.95
CA SER A 283 -1.09 5.69 -6.00
C SER A 283 -0.32 7.01 -6.00
N LEU A 284 -0.13 7.60 -4.83
CA LEU A 284 0.62 8.84 -4.65
C LEU A 284 2.07 8.67 -5.10
N TYR A 285 2.75 7.60 -4.69
CA TYR A 285 4.12 7.33 -5.12
C TYR A 285 4.26 7.10 -6.63
N LEU A 286 3.30 6.41 -7.26
CA LEU A 286 3.30 6.24 -8.72
C LEU A 286 3.19 7.59 -9.44
N MET A 287 2.28 8.46 -8.98
CA MET A 287 2.10 9.78 -9.58
C MET A 287 3.30 10.70 -9.35
N ILE A 288 3.90 10.69 -8.15
CA ILE A 288 5.16 11.37 -7.85
C ILE A 288 6.27 10.90 -8.79
N THR A 289 6.42 9.58 -8.91
CA THR A 289 7.44 8.98 -9.80
C THR A 289 7.20 9.40 -11.24
N GLY A 290 5.95 9.39 -11.72
CA GLY A 290 5.60 9.89 -13.05
C GLY A 290 6.01 11.34 -13.27
N ALA A 291 5.76 12.22 -12.29
CA ALA A 291 6.16 13.62 -12.34
C ALA A 291 7.69 13.79 -12.36
N PHE A 292 8.41 13.14 -11.45
CA PHE A 292 9.88 13.21 -11.42
C PHE A 292 10.53 12.58 -12.66
N TYR A 293 9.94 11.50 -13.20
CA TYR A 293 10.40 10.90 -14.45
C TYR A 293 10.31 11.89 -15.60
N SER A 294 9.19 12.61 -15.72
CA SER A 294 9.01 13.59 -16.80
C SER A 294 10.09 14.66 -16.82
N ARG A 295 10.72 14.96 -15.67
CA ARG A 295 11.74 16.01 -15.54
C ARG A 295 13.17 15.49 -15.51
N LEU A 296 13.42 14.39 -14.80
CA LEU A 296 14.76 13.87 -14.52
C LEU A 296 15.15 12.70 -15.46
N LYS A 297 14.21 12.18 -16.26
CA LYS A 297 14.41 11.10 -17.24
C LYS A 297 15.14 9.90 -16.59
N THR A 298 16.30 9.51 -17.11
CA THR A 298 17.08 8.36 -16.62
C THR A 298 17.65 8.56 -15.21
N TRP A 299 17.80 9.80 -14.73
CA TRP A 299 18.33 10.12 -13.40
C TRP A 299 17.30 9.96 -12.28
N THR A 300 16.03 9.75 -12.59
CA THR A 300 14.95 9.66 -11.60
C THR A 300 15.21 8.58 -10.54
N LEU A 301 15.74 7.42 -10.94
CA LEU A 301 16.06 6.36 -9.99
C LEU A 301 17.19 6.77 -9.05
N THR A 302 18.30 7.27 -9.59
CA THR A 302 19.47 7.69 -8.83
C THR A 302 19.12 8.83 -7.86
N ILE A 303 18.44 9.87 -8.36
CA ILE A 303 18.01 11.01 -7.53
C ILE A 303 16.97 10.57 -6.49
N GLY A 304 16.07 9.65 -6.85
CA GLY A 304 15.12 9.07 -5.90
C GLY A 304 15.80 8.35 -4.74
N ILE A 305 16.81 7.52 -5.03
CA ILE A 305 17.60 6.81 -4.01
C ILE A 305 18.39 7.80 -3.14
N VAL A 306 19.10 8.75 -3.76
CA VAL A 306 19.85 9.79 -3.02
C VAL A 306 18.90 10.62 -2.15
N GLY A 307 17.75 11.00 -2.68
CA GLY A 307 16.71 11.72 -1.95
C GLY A 307 16.18 10.92 -0.75
N LEU A 308 15.94 9.62 -0.90
CA LEU A 308 15.56 8.74 0.22
C LEU A 308 16.66 8.66 1.28
N LEU A 309 17.93 8.56 0.88
CA LEU A 309 19.05 8.53 1.81
C LEU A 309 19.19 9.87 2.57
N ILE A 310 19.01 11.00 1.88
CA ILE A 310 18.99 12.33 2.49
C ILE A 310 17.81 12.43 3.47
N LEU A 311 16.60 12.06 3.07
CA LEU A 311 15.43 12.09 3.95
C LEU A 311 15.61 11.19 5.16
N ASN A 312 16.18 10.00 4.99
CA ASN A 312 16.52 9.10 6.09
C ASN A 312 17.53 9.74 7.05
N TYR A 313 18.59 10.36 6.53
CA TYR A 313 19.58 11.08 7.34
C TYR A 313 18.93 12.26 8.08
N LEU A 314 18.17 13.09 7.38
CA LEU A 314 17.44 14.24 7.95
C LEU A 314 16.46 13.80 9.03
N SER A 315 15.77 12.66 8.85
CA SER A 315 14.83 12.10 9.84
C SER A 315 15.47 11.78 11.19
N GLY A 316 16.79 11.57 11.22
CA GLY A 316 17.56 11.34 12.44
C GLY A 316 17.93 12.62 13.19
N LEU A 317 17.86 13.78 12.53
CA LEU A 317 18.25 15.07 13.10
C LEU A 317 17.20 15.58 14.10
N PRO A 318 17.60 16.33 15.15
CA PRO A 318 16.71 16.81 16.21
C PRO A 318 15.37 17.44 15.75
N PRO A 319 15.31 18.29 14.70
CA PRO A 319 14.04 18.90 14.29
C PRO A 319 13.07 17.94 13.58
N PHE A 320 13.55 16.82 13.05
CA PHE A 320 12.72 15.84 12.31
C PHE A 320 12.60 14.49 13.03
N ARG A 321 13.35 14.30 14.12
CA ARG A 321 13.31 13.09 14.92
C ARG A 321 11.96 12.99 15.63
N THR A 322 11.20 11.96 15.30
CA THR A 322 10.00 11.59 16.04
C THR A 322 10.40 10.79 17.29
N LEU A 323 10.13 11.35 18.47
CA LEU A 323 10.32 10.66 19.74
C LEU A 323 9.02 9.96 20.13
N ASN A 324 9.10 8.67 20.42
CA ASN A 324 8.00 7.91 21.00
C ASN A 324 8.09 8.03 22.52
N TYR A 325 7.13 8.71 23.14
CA TYR A 325 7.07 8.88 24.58
C TYR A 325 6.43 7.63 25.22
N ALA A 326 7.17 6.96 26.10
CA ALA A 326 6.62 5.97 27.00
C ALA A 326 5.66 6.65 28.01
N TYR A 327 4.47 6.09 28.15
CA TYR A 327 3.43 6.60 29.03
C TYR A 327 3.87 6.61 30.50
N GLY A 328 3.60 7.68 31.22
CA GLY A 328 3.90 7.82 32.65
C GLY A 328 5.34 8.23 33.00
N MET A 329 6.18 8.49 31.99
CA MET A 329 7.51 9.08 32.18
C MET A 329 7.45 10.61 32.10
N ASP A 330 8.30 11.28 32.87
CA ASP A 330 8.48 12.73 32.81
C ASP A 330 9.54 13.09 31.76
N TYR A 331 9.14 13.84 30.73
CA TYR A 331 10.00 14.31 29.65
C TYR A 331 10.31 15.81 29.74
N THR A 332 9.93 16.46 30.84
CA THR A 332 10.29 17.85 31.11
C THR A 332 11.68 17.98 31.71
N VAL A 333 12.21 16.88 32.26
CA VAL A 333 13.55 16.79 32.84
C VAL A 333 14.61 16.48 31.77
N GLU A 334 15.86 16.78 32.11
CA GLU A 334 17.00 16.45 31.25
C GLU A 334 17.07 14.94 31.01
N PRO A 335 17.18 14.48 29.74
CA PRO A 335 17.27 13.06 29.43
C PRO A 335 18.48 12.41 30.10
N ALA A 336 18.27 11.28 30.77
CA ALA A 336 19.36 10.52 31.37
C ALA A 336 20.38 10.09 30.30
N HIS A 337 21.67 10.32 30.57
CA HIS A 337 22.74 9.91 29.67
C HIS A 337 22.85 8.39 29.61
N TYR A 338 22.54 7.80 28.45
CA TYR A 338 22.67 6.36 28.24
C TYR A 338 24.09 6.00 27.80
N ASN A 339 24.97 5.78 28.78
CA ASN A 339 26.33 5.29 28.57
C ASN A 339 26.74 4.31 29.69
N TYR A 340 27.82 3.56 29.47
CA TYR A 340 28.29 2.55 30.42
C TYR A 340 28.67 3.15 31.77
N ASP A 341 29.28 4.33 31.79
CA ASP A 341 29.69 4.99 33.03
C ASP A 341 28.47 5.31 33.91
N ASN A 342 27.42 5.90 33.33
CA ASN A 342 26.19 6.22 34.04
C ASN A 342 25.41 4.95 34.44
N LEU A 343 25.42 3.90 33.62
CA LEU A 343 24.84 2.60 34.01
C LEU A 343 25.59 1.98 35.20
N SER A 344 26.92 2.14 35.26
CA SER A 344 27.74 1.59 36.34
C SER A 344 27.41 2.20 37.70
N VAL A 345 27.00 3.48 37.72
CA VAL A 345 26.55 4.18 38.94
C VAL A 345 25.32 3.49 39.56
N PHE A 346 24.46 2.88 38.75
CA PHE A 346 23.28 2.12 39.22
C PHE A 346 23.59 0.66 39.61
N THR A 347 24.86 0.24 39.56
CA THR A 347 25.28 -1.14 39.85
C THR A 347 26.19 -1.26 41.07
N THR A 348 26.12 -0.30 42.00
CA THR A 348 26.88 -0.36 43.25
C THR A 348 26.37 -1.47 44.17
N ASP A 349 27.23 -1.98 45.05
CA ASP A 349 26.87 -3.05 45.99
C ASP A 349 25.67 -2.69 46.86
N SER A 350 25.52 -1.42 47.25
CA SER A 350 24.37 -0.94 48.02
C SER A 350 23.06 -0.98 47.23
N ILE A 351 23.06 -0.60 45.95
CA ILE A 351 21.89 -0.67 45.07
C ILE A 351 21.53 -2.14 44.79
N ILE A 352 22.52 -2.97 44.49
CA ILE A 352 22.31 -4.41 44.26
C ILE A 352 21.72 -5.07 45.51
N GLN A 353 22.23 -4.72 46.69
CA GLN A 353 21.70 -5.23 47.95
C GLN A 353 20.26 -4.75 48.20
N TYR A 354 19.98 -3.47 47.94
CA TYR A 354 18.63 -2.91 48.01
C TYR A 354 17.65 -3.63 47.08
N ASP A 355 18.04 -3.87 45.83
CA ASP A 355 17.22 -4.57 44.83
C ASP A 355 16.99 -6.05 45.23
N ARG A 356 18.02 -6.72 45.77
CA ARG A 356 17.88 -8.06 46.35
C ARG A 356 16.87 -8.08 47.48
N GLU A 357 16.92 -7.11 48.39
CA GLU A 357 15.98 -7.00 49.49
C GLU A 357 14.55 -6.73 49.00
N LYS A 358 14.38 -5.87 47.98
CA LYS A 358 13.07 -5.64 47.34
C LYS A 358 12.52 -6.89 46.68
N ALA A 359 13.34 -7.60 45.91
CA ALA A 359 12.96 -8.86 45.27
C ALA A 359 12.59 -9.92 46.32
N LEU A 360 13.39 -10.06 47.38
CA LEU A 360 13.12 -10.97 48.48
C LEU A 360 11.82 -10.62 49.21
N ASN A 361 11.56 -9.33 49.43
CA ASN A 361 10.31 -8.86 50.04
C ASN A 361 9.09 -9.16 49.15
N SER A 362 9.20 -8.98 47.83
CA SER A 362 8.17 -9.39 46.87
C SER A 362 7.90 -10.89 46.94
N LEU A 363 8.97 -11.70 46.97
CA LEU A 363 8.87 -13.16 47.07
C LEU A 363 8.27 -13.62 48.40
N LYS A 364 8.64 -12.97 49.53
CA LYS A 364 8.05 -13.24 50.85
C LYS A 364 6.54 -12.93 50.88
N LYS A 365 6.11 -11.81 50.30
CA LYS A 365 4.68 -11.45 50.15
C LYS A 365 3.92 -12.43 49.26
N TRP A 366 4.56 -12.94 48.20
CA TRP A 366 3.97 -14.01 47.40
C TRP A 366 3.86 -15.31 48.21
N ARG A 367 4.92 -15.71 48.92
CA ARG A 367 4.99 -16.94 49.73
C ARG A 367 3.97 -16.98 50.86
N SER A 368 3.62 -15.82 51.44
CA SER A 368 2.65 -15.70 52.53
C SER A 368 1.20 -16.01 52.11
N LYS A 369 0.92 -16.12 50.81
CA LYS A 369 -0.40 -16.55 50.28
C LYS A 369 -0.69 -18.04 50.49
N PHE A 370 0.27 -18.81 50.99
CA PHE A 370 0.21 -20.27 51.10
C PHE A 370 0.58 -20.74 52.51
N SER A 371 0.18 -21.96 52.87
CA SER A 371 0.51 -22.58 54.17
C SER A 371 2.00 -22.51 54.47
N ARG A 372 2.35 -22.23 55.73
CA ARG A 372 3.73 -22.22 56.22
C ARG A 372 4.34 -23.62 56.23
N PHE A 373 3.51 -24.65 56.39
CA PHE A 373 3.94 -26.05 56.57
C PHE A 373 4.23 -26.80 55.27
N LYS A 374 3.84 -26.24 54.10
CA LYS A 374 4.07 -26.87 52.79
C LYS A 374 4.73 -25.88 51.84
N LYS A 375 5.77 -26.32 51.11
CA LYS A 375 6.39 -25.52 50.04
C LYS A 375 5.42 -25.41 48.84
N PRO A 376 4.97 -24.21 48.45
CA PRO A 376 4.11 -24.02 47.28
C PRO A 376 4.91 -24.17 45.99
N LYS A 377 4.21 -24.48 44.88
CA LYS A 377 4.81 -24.46 43.54
C LYS A 377 5.00 -23.00 43.10
N LEU A 378 6.21 -22.63 42.69
CA LEU A 378 6.46 -21.32 42.08
C LEU A 378 6.22 -21.42 40.57
N ILE A 379 5.36 -20.57 40.03
CA ILE A 379 5.12 -20.50 38.58
C ILE A 379 5.71 -19.19 38.02
N ILE A 380 6.44 -19.31 36.91
CA ILE A 380 6.95 -18.20 36.12
C ILE A 380 6.33 -18.34 34.73
N LEU A 381 5.55 -17.33 34.32
CA LEU A 381 4.94 -17.29 33.01
C LEU A 381 5.87 -16.57 32.05
N ASN A 382 6.22 -17.23 30.94
CA ASN A 382 7.01 -16.65 29.85
C ASN A 382 6.17 -16.62 28.56
N VAL A 383 5.86 -15.43 28.06
CA VAL A 383 4.92 -15.22 26.95
C VAL A 383 5.63 -14.67 25.71
N SER A 384 5.47 -15.35 24.57
CA SER A 384 6.14 -14.99 23.31
C SER A 384 5.51 -13.77 22.63
N GLY A 385 6.30 -13.02 21.87
CA GLY A 385 5.80 -11.97 20.98
C GLY A 385 4.98 -12.50 19.80
N GLY A 386 4.40 -11.58 19.01
CA GLY A 386 3.63 -11.93 17.81
C GLY A 386 2.43 -11.02 17.52
N GLY A 387 2.54 -9.74 17.88
CA GLY A 387 1.50 -8.73 17.66
C GLY A 387 0.13 -9.12 18.24
N MET A 388 -0.94 -8.68 17.59
CA MET A 388 -2.31 -8.91 18.06
C MET A 388 -2.67 -10.40 18.20
N ARG A 389 -2.13 -11.27 17.33
CA ARG A 389 -2.33 -12.72 17.43
C ARG A 389 -1.79 -13.27 18.75
N SER A 390 -0.57 -12.90 19.13
CA SER A 390 -0.01 -13.33 20.41
C SER A 390 -0.75 -12.70 21.60
N THR A 391 -1.23 -11.46 21.48
CA THR A 391 -2.07 -10.81 22.49
C THR A 391 -3.32 -11.64 22.79
N LEU A 392 -4.10 -11.98 21.75
CA LEU A 392 -5.32 -12.76 21.89
C LEU A 392 -5.04 -14.16 22.42
N TRP A 393 -4.06 -14.85 21.83
CA TRP A 393 -3.69 -16.21 22.21
C TRP A 393 -3.25 -16.29 23.68
N THR A 394 -2.33 -15.41 24.08
CA THR A 394 -1.80 -15.37 25.45
C THR A 394 -2.91 -15.12 26.46
N MET A 395 -3.77 -14.13 26.19
CA MET A 395 -4.89 -13.80 27.06
C MET A 395 -5.85 -14.99 27.20
N ARG A 396 -6.24 -15.62 26.08
CA ARG A 396 -7.15 -16.77 26.07
C ARG A 396 -6.58 -17.99 26.80
N VAL A 397 -5.31 -18.33 26.53
CA VAL A 397 -4.64 -19.46 27.19
C VAL A 397 -4.52 -19.25 28.68
N LEU A 398 -4.13 -18.04 29.13
CA LEU A 398 -4.02 -17.74 30.56
C LEU A 398 -5.38 -17.78 31.26
N GLN A 399 -6.44 -17.27 30.63
CA GLN A 399 -7.81 -17.37 31.17
C GLN A 399 -8.26 -18.81 31.31
N GLU A 400 -8.08 -19.62 30.27
CA GLU A 400 -8.53 -21.02 30.26
C GLU A 400 -7.73 -21.86 31.26
N ALA A 401 -6.41 -21.73 31.26
CA ALA A 401 -5.53 -22.45 32.17
C ALA A 401 -5.77 -22.06 33.63
N ASP A 402 -6.02 -20.78 33.91
CA ASP A 402 -6.40 -20.33 35.25
C ASP A 402 -7.79 -20.84 35.65
N SER A 403 -8.75 -20.89 34.72
CA SER A 403 -10.08 -21.46 34.94
C SER A 403 -10.02 -22.95 35.32
N ILE A 404 -9.30 -23.76 34.52
CA ILE A 404 -9.14 -25.21 34.74
C ILE A 404 -8.43 -25.50 36.07
N THR A 405 -7.54 -24.62 36.50
CA THR A 405 -6.84 -24.74 37.79
C THR A 405 -7.59 -24.11 38.96
N GLY A 406 -8.83 -23.63 38.77
CA GLY A 406 -9.62 -22.99 39.83
C GLY A 406 -8.96 -21.72 40.41
N GLY A 407 -8.18 -21.00 39.60
CA GLY A 407 -7.44 -19.80 40.00
C GLY A 407 -6.02 -20.06 40.52
N ASP A 408 -5.59 -21.32 40.61
CA ASP A 408 -4.27 -21.64 41.16
C ASP A 408 -3.12 -21.21 40.24
N LEU A 409 -3.30 -21.15 38.92
CA LEU A 409 -2.27 -20.66 38.00
C LEU A 409 -1.85 -19.24 38.36
N PHE A 410 -2.80 -18.29 38.44
CA PHE A 410 -2.53 -16.91 38.78
C PHE A 410 -2.05 -16.77 40.22
N ARG A 411 -2.65 -17.52 41.16
CA ARG A 411 -2.25 -17.49 42.57
C ARG A 411 -0.80 -17.90 42.77
N HIS A 412 -0.34 -18.94 42.08
CA HIS A 412 1.04 -19.45 42.15
C HIS A 412 2.03 -18.71 41.22
N SER A 413 1.54 -17.86 40.32
CA SER A 413 2.39 -17.03 39.46
C SER A 413 3.06 -15.93 40.27
N HIS A 414 4.40 -15.94 40.26
CA HIS A 414 5.20 -14.88 40.88
C HIS A 414 5.68 -13.84 39.87
N LEU A 415 6.05 -14.29 38.68
CA LEU A 415 6.57 -13.46 37.61
C LEU A 415 5.85 -13.78 36.30
N ILE A 416 5.44 -12.72 35.59
CA ILE A 416 4.97 -12.77 34.21
C ILE A 416 5.97 -11.96 33.40
N THR A 417 6.65 -12.61 32.47
CA THR A 417 7.67 -12.02 31.60
C THR A 417 7.46 -12.46 30.16
N GLY A 418 8.04 -11.76 29.19
CA GLY A 418 7.81 -12.04 27.78
C GLY A 418 8.16 -10.88 26.87
N SER A 419 7.60 -10.89 25.65
CA SER A 419 7.83 -9.84 24.66
C SER A 419 6.55 -9.42 23.91
N SER A 420 6.53 -8.15 23.46
CA SER A 420 5.56 -7.61 22.50
C SER A 420 4.08 -7.98 22.82
N GLY A 421 3.32 -8.48 21.83
CA GLY A 421 1.92 -8.84 21.99
C GLY A 421 1.61 -9.82 23.13
N GLY A 422 2.50 -10.77 23.41
CA GLY A 422 2.33 -11.69 24.54
C GLY A 422 2.26 -10.94 25.87
N MET A 423 3.15 -9.95 26.06
CA MET A 423 3.12 -9.11 27.25
C MET A 423 1.85 -8.27 27.36
N LEU A 424 1.31 -7.77 26.25
CA LEU A 424 0.03 -7.06 26.25
C LEU A 424 -1.12 -7.97 26.71
N GLY A 425 -1.20 -9.19 26.16
CA GLY A 425 -2.23 -10.16 26.52
C GLY A 425 -2.13 -10.59 27.99
N ALA A 426 -0.90 -10.84 28.46
CA ALA A 426 -0.65 -11.24 29.84
C ALA A 426 -0.88 -10.08 30.85
N ALA A 427 -0.52 -8.84 30.49
CA ALA A 427 -0.80 -7.66 31.29
C ALA A 427 -2.30 -7.43 31.45
N TYR A 428 -3.08 -7.58 30.37
CA TYR A 428 -4.54 -7.50 30.41
C TYR A 428 -5.14 -8.59 31.32
N PHE A 429 -4.70 -9.84 31.16
CA PHE A 429 -5.11 -10.95 32.05
C PHE A 429 -4.80 -10.66 33.53
N ARG A 430 -3.58 -10.20 33.83
CA ARG A 430 -3.16 -9.83 35.19
C ARG A 430 -4.06 -8.75 35.77
N GLU A 431 -4.39 -7.74 34.98
CA GLU A 431 -5.24 -6.63 35.41
C GLU A 431 -6.67 -7.08 35.70
N LEU A 432 -7.25 -7.93 34.83
CA LEU A 432 -8.55 -8.54 35.08
C LEU A 432 -8.58 -9.32 36.40
N LYS A 433 -7.55 -10.15 36.66
CA LYS A 433 -7.47 -10.92 37.90
C LYS A 433 -7.27 -10.02 39.12
N TYR A 434 -6.48 -8.95 38.99
CA TYR A 434 -6.30 -7.96 40.05
C TYR A 434 -7.62 -7.27 40.42
N ARG A 435 -8.39 -6.83 39.43
CA ARG A 435 -9.71 -6.20 39.65
C ARG A 435 -10.71 -7.14 40.28
N TYR A 436 -10.82 -8.37 39.73
CA TYR A 436 -11.68 -9.41 40.28
C TYR A 436 -11.35 -9.72 41.75
N THR A 437 -10.06 -9.83 42.11
CA THR A 437 -9.63 -10.12 43.48
C THR A 437 -9.94 -8.98 44.44
N ASN A 438 -9.86 -7.72 43.97
CA ASN A 438 -10.06 -6.53 44.80
C ASN A 438 -11.48 -5.94 44.74
N LYS A 439 -12.41 -6.58 44.00
CA LYS A 439 -13.78 -6.08 43.76
C LYS A 439 -13.82 -4.64 43.23
N LEU A 440 -12.83 -4.28 42.40
CA LEU A 440 -12.80 -3.06 41.58
C LEU A 440 -13.40 -3.37 40.22
#